data_AF-A0A7J2NSF7-F1
#
_entry.id   AF-A0A7J2NSF7-F1
#
_cell.length_a   1.000
_cell.length_b   1.000
_cell.length_c   1.000
_cell.angle_alpha   90.00
_cell.angle_beta   90.00
_cell.angle_gamma   90.00
#
_symmetry.space_group_name_H-M   'P 1'
#
loop_
_entity.id
_entity.type
_entity.pdbx_description
1 polymer ?
#
loop_
_entity_poly.entity_id
_entity_poly.type
_entity_poly.pdbx_seq_one_letter_code
_entity_poly.pdbx_strand_id
1 'polypeptide(L)'
;MVDMHKDFNIGPYTFTLMEIRDLAISALVLGFVFSIALRGFEFSDTGSAVFNYFIALIIISPALIFHELAHKFVAQKYGCRANYVLWPTGVLLAVFITVITGLAGTPVIFAALGAVMISTSYPTRLGYKFVTLTSSEIGKISASGPITNLVMAVGSYMLMPLHPTIFGISAMINAIIALFNMIPFPPLDGSKIFGWSRIVWLGLLSTAGVLLWLPGIVGILWSLVIAVVIIVAIFLLINYFAPYKPPKAINL
;
A
#
# COMPACT_ATOMS: atom_id res chain seq x y z
N MET A 1 -31.16 19.21 6.77
CA MET A 1 -30.13 18.23 7.20
C MET A 1 -29.89 17.27 6.04
N VAL A 2 -28.63 17.06 5.64
CA VAL A 2 -28.28 16.06 4.62
C VAL A 2 -28.33 14.68 5.28
N ASP A 3 -29.12 13.75 4.72
CA ASP A 3 -29.16 12.37 5.21
C ASP A 3 -27.88 11.64 4.81
N MET A 4 -26.98 11.44 5.77
CA MET A 4 -25.68 10.82 5.54
C MET A 4 -25.74 9.31 5.33
N HIS A 5 -26.87 8.67 5.67
CA HIS A 5 -27.09 7.24 5.51
C HIS A 5 -27.76 6.90 4.17
N LYS A 6 -28.20 7.91 3.43
CA LYS A 6 -28.83 7.71 2.13
C LYS A 6 -27.82 7.13 1.14
N ASP A 7 -28.19 5.99 0.55
CA ASP A 7 -27.42 5.38 -0.51
C ASP A 7 -27.47 6.23 -1.79
N PHE A 8 -26.35 6.32 -2.48
CA PHE A 8 -26.26 6.80 -3.84
C PHE A 8 -25.36 5.87 -4.67
N ASN A 9 -25.53 5.87 -5.99
CA ASN A 9 -24.83 4.93 -6.87
C ASN A 9 -23.72 5.62 -7.65
N ILE A 10 -22.56 4.97 -7.72
CA ILE A 10 -21.50 5.29 -8.67
C ILE A 10 -21.38 4.09 -9.62
N GLY A 11 -21.97 4.22 -10.81
CA GLY A 11 -22.12 3.07 -11.73
C GLY A 11 -22.96 1.95 -11.08
N PRO A 12 -22.50 0.69 -11.08
CA PRO A 12 -23.22 -0.42 -10.48
C PRO A 12 -23.05 -0.52 -8.95
N TYR A 13 -22.22 0.33 -8.34
CA TYR A 13 -21.84 0.21 -6.93
C TYR A 13 -22.56 1.24 -6.04
N THR A 14 -22.95 0.82 -4.84
CA THR A 14 -23.68 1.65 -3.87
C THR A 14 -22.72 2.25 -2.85
N PHE A 15 -22.88 3.53 -2.52
CA PHE A 15 -22.09 4.28 -1.54
C PHE A 15 -22.97 5.10 -0.60
N THR A 16 -22.43 5.48 0.55
CA THR A 16 -23.06 6.46 1.44
C THR A 16 -22.13 7.64 1.71
N LEU A 17 -22.68 8.80 2.09
CA LEU A 17 -21.86 9.96 2.45
C LEU A 17 -21.07 9.71 3.74
N MET A 18 -21.66 8.95 4.67
CA MET A 18 -20.97 8.48 5.88
C MET A 18 -19.73 7.67 5.54
N GLU A 19 -19.83 6.77 4.56
CA GLU A 19 -18.71 5.94 4.11
C GLU A 19 -17.57 6.77 3.51
N ILE A 20 -17.88 7.75 2.66
CA ILE A 20 -16.85 8.64 2.10
C ILE A 20 -16.15 9.41 3.21
N ARG A 21 -16.92 9.96 4.15
CA ARG A 21 -16.37 10.67 5.32
C ARG A 21 -15.45 9.75 6.11
N ASP A 22 -15.88 8.53 6.40
CA ASP A 22 -15.13 7.57 7.19
C ASP A 22 -13.82 7.15 6.49
N LEU A 23 -13.86 6.89 5.18
CA LEU A 23 -12.66 6.64 4.37
C LEU A 23 -11.71 7.84 4.38
N ALA A 24 -12.23 9.06 4.23
CA ALA A 24 -11.43 10.28 4.26
C ALA A 24 -10.77 10.51 5.61
N ILE A 25 -11.50 10.30 6.72
CA ILE A 25 -10.94 10.39 8.07
C ILE A 25 -9.84 9.35 8.26
N SER A 26 -10.07 8.09 7.88
CA SER A 26 -9.05 7.05 7.97
C SER A 26 -7.81 7.39 7.16
N ALA A 27 -7.96 7.88 5.93
CA ALA A 27 -6.84 8.29 5.09
C ALA A 27 -6.01 9.41 5.73
N LEU A 28 -6.67 10.45 6.25
CA LEU A 28 -6.00 11.58 6.92
C LEU A 28 -5.26 11.14 8.19
N VAL A 29 -5.92 10.33 9.03
CA VAL A 29 -5.30 9.82 10.27
C VAL A 29 -4.12 8.90 9.95
N LEU A 30 -4.26 8.02 8.96
CA LEU A 30 -3.18 7.11 8.58
C LEU A 30 -2.00 7.88 7.98
N GLY A 31 -2.27 8.90 7.16
CA GLY A 31 -1.25 9.87 6.70
C GLY A 31 -0.48 10.49 7.86
N PHE A 32 -1.19 10.88 8.92
CA PHE A 32 -0.57 11.48 10.11
C PHE A 32 0.30 10.48 10.86
N VAL A 33 -0.24 9.29 11.13
CA VAL A 33 0.47 8.19 11.79
C VAL A 33 1.75 7.82 11.03
N PHE A 34 1.66 7.63 9.72
CA PHE A 34 2.81 7.30 8.89
C PHE A 34 3.80 8.47 8.76
N SER A 35 3.35 9.72 8.78
CA SER A 35 4.26 10.87 8.76
C SER A 35 5.18 10.93 9.98
N ILE A 36 4.72 10.44 11.14
CA ILE A 36 5.53 10.30 12.35
C ILE A 36 6.46 9.09 12.21
N ALA A 37 5.93 7.96 11.75
CA ALA A 37 6.71 6.73 11.63
C ALA A 37 7.84 6.83 10.60
N LEU A 38 7.63 7.60 9.53
CA LEU A 38 8.58 7.81 8.45
C LEU A 38 9.53 8.99 8.69
N ARG A 39 9.59 9.56 9.91
CA ARG A 39 10.52 10.68 10.23
C ARG A 39 11.99 10.38 9.95
N GLY A 40 12.39 9.10 9.95
CA GLY A 40 13.74 8.68 9.55
C GLY A 40 14.00 8.65 8.04
N PHE A 41 12.97 8.82 7.20
CA PHE A 41 13.09 9.00 5.77
C PHE A 41 12.97 10.49 5.47
N GLU A 42 14.10 11.18 5.34
CA GLU A 42 14.11 12.59 4.96
C GLU A 42 13.69 12.73 3.49
N PHE A 43 12.45 13.18 3.25
CA PHE A 43 11.95 13.43 1.90
C PHE A 43 12.49 14.75 1.31
N SER A 44 13.06 15.64 2.14
CA SER A 44 13.72 16.88 1.72
C SER A 44 14.68 17.42 2.79
N ASP A 45 15.82 17.99 2.37
CA ASP A 45 16.87 18.59 3.23
C ASP A 45 16.40 19.84 4.03
N THR A 46 15.25 20.40 3.69
CA THR A 46 14.67 21.61 4.34
C THR A 46 13.40 21.28 5.16
N GLY A 47 13.11 19.99 5.36
CA GLY A 47 11.76 19.43 5.52
C GLY A 47 10.92 19.92 6.69
N SER A 48 9.92 20.74 6.40
CA SER A 48 8.83 21.00 7.34
C SER A 48 8.02 19.72 7.58
N ALA A 49 7.66 19.44 8.84
CA ALA A 49 6.82 18.29 9.20
C ALA A 49 5.50 18.24 8.40
N VAL A 50 5.01 19.40 7.97
CA VAL A 50 3.82 19.56 7.13
C VAL A 50 4.04 18.96 5.74
N PHE A 51 5.19 19.18 5.11
CA PHE A 51 5.49 18.61 3.79
C PHE A 51 5.58 17.08 3.85
N ASN A 52 6.26 16.53 4.85
CA ASN A 52 6.35 15.08 5.05
C ASN A 52 4.97 14.45 5.28
N TYR A 53 4.07 15.15 5.99
CA TYR A 53 2.69 14.71 6.14
C TYR A 53 1.96 14.63 4.80
N PHE A 54 2.07 15.64 3.93
CA PHE A 54 1.43 15.62 2.61
C PHE A 54 1.96 14.48 1.73
N ILE A 55 3.27 14.24 1.72
CA ILE A 55 3.85 13.13 0.98
C ILE A 55 3.35 11.79 1.53
N ALA A 56 3.38 11.60 2.85
CA ALA A 56 2.87 10.40 3.49
C ALA A 56 1.38 10.17 3.15
N LEU A 57 0.57 11.23 3.17
CA LEU A 57 -0.85 11.19 2.83
C LEU A 57 -1.07 10.73 1.37
N ILE A 58 -0.31 11.26 0.42
CA ILE A 58 -0.41 10.89 -1.01
C ILE A 58 -0.03 9.42 -1.22
N ILE A 59 0.92 8.90 -0.46
CA ILE A 59 1.37 7.50 -0.59
C ILE A 59 0.38 6.54 0.09
N ILE A 60 -0.05 6.85 1.32
CA ILE A 60 -0.82 5.91 2.15
C ILE A 60 -2.31 5.90 1.83
N SER A 61 -2.88 7.05 1.42
CA SER A 61 -4.33 7.14 1.17
C SER A 61 -4.77 6.23 0.04
N PRO A 62 -4.08 6.18 -1.12
CA PRO A 62 -4.44 5.26 -2.19
C PRO A 62 -4.29 3.80 -1.76
N ALA A 63 -3.26 3.46 -0.97
CA ALA A 63 -3.04 2.09 -0.49
C ALA A 63 -4.21 1.61 0.38
N LEU A 64 -4.69 2.45 1.31
CA LEU A 64 -5.85 2.12 2.13
C LEU A 64 -7.16 2.12 1.32
N ILE A 65 -7.42 3.20 0.57
CA ILE A 65 -8.70 3.41 -0.11
C ILE A 65 -8.92 2.33 -1.16
N PHE A 66 -7.93 2.04 -2.01
CA PHE A 66 -8.10 1.02 -3.04
C PHE A 66 -8.20 -0.39 -2.45
N HIS A 67 -7.50 -0.68 -1.35
CA HIS A 67 -7.64 -1.94 -0.62
C HIS A 67 -9.09 -2.17 -0.15
N GLU A 68 -9.65 -1.20 0.58
CA GLU A 68 -11.01 -1.30 1.13
C GLU A 68 -12.07 -1.28 0.02
N LEU A 69 -11.90 -0.44 -0.99
CA LEU A 69 -12.80 -0.41 -2.15
C LEU A 69 -12.78 -1.73 -2.93
N ALA A 70 -11.64 -2.43 -3.01
CA ALA A 70 -11.57 -3.74 -3.65
C ALA A 70 -12.45 -4.78 -2.93
N HIS A 71 -12.36 -4.87 -1.60
CA HIS A 71 -13.26 -5.74 -0.81
C HIS A 71 -14.71 -5.42 -1.09
N LYS A 72 -15.06 -4.13 -1.05
CA LYS A 72 -16.40 -3.65 -1.30
C LYS A 72 -16.90 -4.03 -2.68
N PHE A 73 -16.15 -3.72 -3.74
CA PHE A 73 -16.58 -3.94 -5.12
C PHE A 73 -16.74 -5.42 -5.41
N VAL A 74 -15.83 -6.27 -4.92
CA VAL A 74 -15.95 -7.72 -5.08
C VAL A 74 -17.15 -8.26 -4.30
N ALA A 75 -17.40 -7.78 -3.08
CA ALA A 75 -18.58 -8.17 -2.30
C ALA A 75 -19.90 -7.75 -2.98
N GLN A 76 -19.99 -6.51 -3.49
CA GLN A 76 -21.16 -6.02 -4.21
C GLN A 76 -21.39 -6.77 -5.53
N LYS A 77 -20.32 -7.22 -6.19
CA LYS A 77 -20.41 -8.10 -7.37
C LYS A 77 -21.06 -9.46 -7.04
N TYR A 78 -20.82 -10.00 -5.85
CA TYR A 78 -21.53 -11.21 -5.36
C TYR A 78 -22.94 -10.90 -4.82
N GLY A 79 -23.41 -9.66 -4.95
CA GLY A 79 -24.75 -9.24 -4.57
C GLY A 79 -24.91 -8.89 -3.09
N CYS A 80 -23.83 -8.89 -2.29
CA CYS A 80 -23.85 -8.43 -0.91
C CYS A 80 -23.97 -6.90 -0.86
N ARG A 81 -24.42 -6.38 0.29
CA ARG A 81 -24.29 -4.96 0.60
C ARG A 81 -23.01 -4.77 1.40
N ALA A 82 -22.18 -3.82 1.01
CA ALA A 82 -20.88 -3.60 1.64
C ALA A 82 -20.62 -2.10 1.79
N ASN A 83 -20.27 -1.68 3.01
CA ASN A 83 -19.98 -0.29 3.36
C ASN A 83 -18.73 -0.24 4.24
N TYR A 84 -17.81 0.68 3.96
CA TYR A 84 -16.73 0.99 4.91
C TYR A 84 -17.26 1.72 6.14
N VAL A 85 -16.84 1.25 7.33
CA VAL A 85 -17.20 1.84 8.61
C VAL A 85 -15.93 2.14 9.41
N LEU A 86 -15.80 3.38 9.86
CA LEU A 86 -14.72 3.79 10.76
C LEU A 86 -14.88 3.12 12.12
N TRP A 87 -13.76 2.74 12.74
CA TRP A 87 -13.69 2.30 14.12
C TRP A 87 -13.06 3.41 14.99
N PRO A 88 -13.87 4.24 15.68
CA PRO A 88 -13.36 5.42 16.39
C PRO A 88 -12.32 5.10 17.47
N THR A 89 -12.50 3.98 18.18
CA THR A 89 -11.53 3.52 19.19
C THR A 89 -10.21 3.10 18.54
N GLY A 90 -10.27 2.44 17.38
CA GLY A 90 -9.10 2.06 16.61
C GLY A 90 -8.30 3.27 16.11
N VAL A 91 -9.01 4.30 15.63
CA VAL A 91 -8.43 5.61 15.28
C VAL A 91 -7.69 6.24 16.46
N LEU A 92 -8.33 6.29 17.62
CA LEU A 92 -7.72 6.87 18.83
C LEU A 92 -6.48 6.08 19.26
N LEU A 93 -6.56 4.75 19.25
CA LEU A 93 -5.43 3.86 19.57
C LEU A 93 -4.28 4.01 18.57
N ALA A 94 -4.57 4.11 17.28
CA ALA A 94 -3.59 4.31 16.22
C ALA A 94 -2.75 5.56 16.48
N VAL A 95 -3.43 6.68 16.73
CA VAL A 95 -2.76 7.96 17.03
C VAL A 95 -2.00 7.88 18.35
N PHE A 96 -2.66 7.40 19.42
CA PHE A 96 -2.06 7.35 20.75
C PHE A 96 -0.79 6.50 20.78
N ILE A 97 -0.84 5.26 20.26
CA ILE A 97 0.31 4.35 20.22
C ILE A 97 1.44 4.97 19.40
N THR A 98 1.14 5.47 18.20
CA THR A 98 2.17 6.02 17.30
C THR A 98 2.84 7.25 17.90
N VAL A 99 2.08 8.15 18.51
CA VAL A 99 2.64 9.37 19.13
C VAL A 99 3.52 9.02 20.31
N ILE A 100 3.05 8.18 21.24
CA ILE A 100 3.83 7.81 22.44
C ILE A 100 5.11 7.07 22.06
N THR A 101 5.00 6.09 21.16
CA THR A 101 6.16 5.28 20.73
C THR A 101 7.10 6.07 19.81
N GLY A 102 6.57 6.99 19.01
CA GLY A 102 7.36 7.93 18.20
C GLY A 102 8.14 8.93 19.05
N LEU A 103 7.58 9.41 20.17
CA LEU A 103 8.30 10.22 21.17
C LEU A 103 9.42 9.43 21.86
N ALA A 104 9.23 8.11 22.04
CA ALA A 104 10.27 7.20 22.54
C ALA A 104 11.34 6.83 21.49
N GLY A 105 11.21 7.32 20.24
CA GLY A 105 12.15 7.07 19.14
C GLY A 105 11.90 5.79 18.34
N THR A 106 10.90 4.98 18.72
CA THR A 106 10.57 3.71 18.06
C THR A 106 9.09 3.69 17.65
N PRO A 107 8.68 4.44 16.61
CA PRO A 107 7.27 4.55 16.24
C PRO A 107 6.69 3.20 15.86
N VAL A 108 5.67 2.77 16.61
CA VAL A 108 4.88 1.57 16.34
C VAL A 108 3.58 1.98 15.68
N ILE A 109 3.30 1.40 14.52
CA ILE A 109 2.09 1.69 13.75
C ILE A 109 1.02 0.67 14.12
N PHE A 110 -0.12 1.15 14.61
CA PHE A 110 -1.35 0.39 14.72
C PHE A 110 -2.35 0.90 13.68
N ALA A 111 -2.60 0.13 12.62
CA ALA A 111 -3.35 0.59 11.44
C ALA A 111 -4.81 0.13 11.36
N ALA A 112 -5.39 -0.38 12.45
CA ALA A 112 -6.79 -0.81 12.47
C ALA A 112 -7.73 0.40 12.70
N LEU A 113 -8.05 1.11 11.62
CA LEU A 113 -8.87 2.34 11.66
C LEU A 113 -10.35 2.09 11.35
N GLY A 114 -10.67 1.00 10.67
CA GLY A 114 -12.02 0.68 10.20
C GLY A 114 -11.99 -0.58 9.34
N ALA A 115 -13.15 -0.98 8.83
CA ALA A 115 -13.27 -2.15 7.95
C ALA A 115 -14.50 -2.04 7.05
N VAL A 116 -14.47 -2.74 5.91
CA VAL A 116 -15.67 -2.97 5.11
C VAL A 116 -16.58 -4.00 5.78
N MET A 117 -17.75 -3.53 6.21
CA MET A 117 -18.82 -4.37 6.76
C MET A 117 -19.64 -4.95 5.62
N ILE A 118 -19.66 -6.28 5.51
CA ILE A 118 -20.36 -7.01 4.46
C ILE A 118 -21.63 -7.63 5.05
N SER A 119 -22.78 -7.22 4.53
CA SER A 119 -24.09 -7.74 4.88
C SER A 119 -24.62 -8.67 3.78
N THR A 120 -24.88 -9.91 4.16
CA THR A 120 -25.50 -10.94 3.33
C THR A 120 -27.02 -10.93 3.37
N SER A 121 -27.62 -10.13 4.26
CA SER A 121 -29.06 -9.89 4.32
C SER A 121 -29.33 -8.40 4.44
N TYR A 122 -30.23 -7.87 3.59
CA TYR A 122 -30.60 -6.46 3.62
C TYR A 122 -32.00 -6.21 3.04
N PRO A 123 -32.68 -5.13 3.50
CA PRO A 123 -33.98 -4.75 2.96
C PRO A 123 -33.87 -4.19 1.54
N THR A 124 -34.90 -4.44 0.75
CA THR A 124 -35.13 -3.99 -0.62
C THR A 124 -36.57 -3.47 -0.74
N ARG A 125 -36.90 -2.79 -1.84
CA ARG A 125 -38.26 -2.24 -2.05
C ARG A 125 -39.37 -3.31 -1.97
N LEU A 126 -39.08 -4.55 -2.33
CA LEU A 126 -40.05 -5.65 -2.42
C LEU A 126 -39.94 -6.66 -1.25
N GLY A 127 -39.09 -6.41 -0.25
CA GLY A 127 -38.87 -7.34 0.87
C GLY A 127 -37.40 -7.41 1.29
N TYR A 128 -36.93 -8.58 1.71
CA TYR A 128 -35.51 -8.80 2.07
C TYR A 128 -34.78 -9.61 0.99
N LYS A 129 -33.52 -9.26 0.75
CA LYS A 129 -32.62 -10.04 -0.09
C LYS A 129 -31.61 -10.77 0.79
N PHE A 130 -31.47 -12.07 0.55
CA PHE A 130 -30.51 -12.95 1.23
C PHE A 130 -29.50 -13.47 0.21
N VAL A 131 -28.22 -13.45 0.58
CA VAL A 131 -27.10 -13.88 -0.23
C VAL A 131 -26.31 -14.92 0.56
N THR A 132 -26.14 -16.10 0.00
CA THR A 132 -25.29 -17.13 0.60
C THR A 132 -23.94 -17.12 -0.10
N LEU A 133 -22.88 -16.81 0.64
CA LEU A 133 -21.52 -16.84 0.11
C LEU A 133 -20.90 -18.22 0.35
N THR A 134 -20.29 -18.78 -0.69
CA THR A 134 -19.41 -19.94 -0.59
C THR A 134 -18.08 -19.56 0.05
N SER A 135 -17.35 -20.55 0.59
CA SER A 135 -15.98 -20.33 1.11
C SER A 135 -15.07 -19.72 0.04
N SER A 136 -15.27 -20.07 -1.23
CA SER A 136 -14.51 -19.46 -2.32
C SER A 136 -14.82 -17.99 -2.54
N GLU A 137 -16.07 -17.57 -2.40
CA GLU A 137 -16.44 -16.17 -2.60
C GLU A 137 -15.95 -15.33 -1.43
N ILE A 138 -16.06 -15.83 -0.19
CA ILE A 138 -15.48 -15.19 1.00
C ILE A 138 -13.97 -15.03 0.83
N GLY A 139 -13.27 -16.09 0.42
CA GLY A 139 -11.84 -16.06 0.17
C GLY A 139 -11.44 -15.07 -0.94
N LYS A 140 -12.20 -14.99 -2.04
CA LYS A 140 -11.97 -14.03 -3.13
C LYS A 140 -12.23 -12.59 -2.69
N ILE A 141 -13.27 -12.34 -1.91
CA ILE A 141 -13.53 -11.02 -1.33
C ILE A 141 -12.35 -10.61 -0.46
N SER A 142 -11.90 -11.45 0.46
CA SER A 142 -10.75 -11.14 1.31
C SER A 142 -9.42 -11.07 0.56
N ALA A 143 -9.22 -11.81 -0.53
CA ALA A 143 -8.01 -11.70 -1.33
C ALA A 143 -7.94 -10.38 -2.12
N SER A 144 -9.08 -9.73 -2.43
CA SER A 144 -9.13 -8.58 -3.33
C SER A 144 -8.39 -7.34 -2.81
N GLY A 145 -8.45 -7.03 -1.50
CA GLY A 145 -7.68 -5.95 -0.90
C GLY A 145 -6.16 -6.18 -0.99
N PRO A 146 -5.64 -7.29 -0.45
CA PRO A 146 -4.23 -7.66 -0.56
C PRO A 146 -3.72 -7.73 -2.00
N ILE A 147 -4.49 -8.28 -2.93
CA ILE A 147 -4.15 -8.27 -4.37
C ILE A 147 -4.00 -6.84 -4.89
N THR A 148 -4.91 -5.94 -4.53
CA THR A 148 -4.85 -4.53 -4.95
C THR A 148 -3.56 -3.85 -4.47
N ASN A 149 -3.17 -4.11 -3.23
CA ASN A 149 -1.90 -3.61 -2.71
C ASN A 149 -0.68 -4.23 -3.41
N LEU A 150 -0.70 -5.52 -3.72
CA LEU A 150 0.37 -6.13 -4.51
C LEU A 150 0.49 -5.50 -5.90
N VAL A 151 -0.63 -5.24 -6.57
CA VAL A 151 -0.66 -4.56 -7.87
C VAL A 151 -0.11 -3.13 -7.74
N MET A 152 -0.51 -2.40 -6.70
CA MET A 152 0.03 -1.07 -6.43
C MET A 152 1.52 -1.07 -6.12
N ALA A 153 2.01 -2.08 -5.41
CA ALA A 153 3.43 -2.24 -5.11
C ALA A 153 4.23 -2.48 -6.39
N VAL A 154 3.77 -3.38 -7.26
CA VAL A 154 4.37 -3.63 -8.59
C VAL A 154 4.34 -2.36 -9.46
N GLY A 155 3.20 -1.67 -9.51
CA GLY A 155 3.09 -0.40 -10.24
C GLY A 155 4.04 0.67 -9.72
N SER A 156 4.20 0.75 -8.39
CA SER A 156 5.15 1.66 -7.76
C SER A 156 6.60 1.29 -8.13
N TYR A 157 6.97 0.01 -8.15
CA TYR A 157 8.28 -0.44 -8.63
C TYR A 157 8.55 -0.02 -10.08
N MET A 158 7.57 -0.16 -10.97
CA MET A 158 7.71 0.26 -12.37
C MET A 158 7.93 1.78 -12.52
N LEU A 159 7.39 2.57 -11.59
CA LEU A 159 7.50 4.04 -11.59
C LEU A 159 8.71 4.55 -10.80
N MET A 160 9.46 3.69 -10.09
CA MET A 160 10.66 4.09 -9.35
C MET A 160 11.67 4.94 -10.14
N PRO A 161 11.94 4.71 -11.44
CA PRO A 161 12.86 5.56 -12.20
C PRO A 161 12.47 7.05 -12.26
N LEU A 162 11.18 7.38 -12.06
CA LEU A 162 10.71 8.76 -12.07
C LEU A 162 10.99 9.48 -10.74
N HIS A 163 10.83 8.77 -9.63
CA HIS A 163 11.09 9.31 -8.29
C HIS A 163 11.40 8.18 -7.29
N PRO A 164 12.67 7.74 -7.17
CA PRO A 164 13.04 6.52 -6.44
C PRO A 164 12.55 6.48 -4.99
N THR A 165 12.64 7.59 -4.27
CA THR A 165 12.25 7.67 -2.85
C THR A 165 10.74 7.48 -2.65
N ILE A 166 9.90 8.28 -3.31
CA ILE A 166 8.43 8.23 -3.19
C ILE A 166 7.90 6.88 -3.65
N PHE A 167 8.29 6.42 -4.84
CA PHE A 167 7.78 5.17 -5.39
C PHE A 167 8.38 3.95 -4.70
N GLY A 168 9.62 4.00 -4.23
CA GLY A 168 10.20 2.94 -3.40
C GLY A 168 9.47 2.80 -2.06
N ILE A 169 9.17 3.91 -1.39
CA ILE A 169 8.40 3.91 -0.14
C ILE A 169 6.95 3.47 -0.40
N SER A 170 6.32 3.91 -1.49
CA SER A 170 5.00 3.44 -1.89
C SER A 170 4.97 1.94 -2.14
N ALA A 171 5.96 1.40 -2.85
CA ALA A 171 6.07 -0.03 -3.12
C ALA A 171 6.22 -0.83 -1.82
N MET A 172 7.11 -0.35 -0.94
CA MET A 172 7.33 -0.95 0.38
C MET A 172 6.05 -0.94 1.23
N ILE A 173 5.39 0.20 1.37
CA ILE A 173 4.17 0.33 2.18
C ILE A 173 3.07 -0.59 1.67
N ASN A 174 2.81 -0.61 0.36
CA ASN A 174 1.80 -1.48 -0.21
C ASN A 174 2.11 -2.96 0.01
N ALA A 175 3.37 -3.37 -0.18
CA ALA A 175 3.79 -4.74 0.07
C ALA A 175 3.70 -5.11 1.57
N ILE A 176 4.03 -4.19 2.48
CA ILE A 176 3.88 -4.37 3.93
C ILE A 176 2.40 -4.56 4.29
N ILE A 177 1.50 -3.70 3.81
CA ILE A 177 0.06 -3.81 4.11
C ILE A 177 -0.50 -5.13 3.55
N ALA A 178 -0.08 -5.54 2.35
CA ALA A 178 -0.44 -6.84 1.79
C ALA A 178 0.06 -7.99 2.67
N LEU A 179 1.32 -7.95 3.11
CA LEU A 179 1.93 -8.97 3.98
C LEU A 179 1.20 -9.08 5.32
N PHE A 180 0.94 -7.95 6.00
CA PHE A 180 0.22 -7.95 7.27
C PHE A 180 -1.18 -8.53 7.15
N ASN A 181 -1.92 -8.16 6.10
CA ASN A 181 -3.25 -8.72 5.86
C ASN A 181 -3.21 -10.20 5.45
N MET A 182 -2.06 -10.76 5.05
CA MET A 182 -1.91 -12.21 4.84
C MET A 182 -1.66 -13.00 6.12
N ILE A 183 -1.49 -12.39 7.30
CA ILE A 183 -1.37 -13.16 8.54
C ILE A 183 -2.65 -13.99 8.76
N PRO A 184 -2.57 -15.32 8.95
CA PRO A 184 -3.74 -16.20 9.01
C PRO A 184 -4.39 -16.17 10.41
N PHE A 185 -4.70 -14.98 10.92
CA PHE A 185 -5.30 -14.75 12.23
C PHE A 185 -6.45 -13.75 12.13
N PRO A 186 -7.67 -14.09 12.60
CA PRO A 186 -8.79 -13.15 12.61
C PRO A 186 -8.45 -11.88 13.42
N PRO A 187 -8.88 -10.68 13.00
CA PRO A 187 -9.85 -10.39 11.94
C PRO A 187 -9.26 -10.23 10.53
N LEU A 188 -7.95 -10.46 10.34
CA LEU A 188 -7.23 -10.18 9.08
C LEU A 188 -7.71 -11.05 7.91
N ASP A 189 -7.55 -10.56 6.69
CA ASP A 189 -8.01 -11.24 5.47
C ASP A 189 -7.39 -12.61 5.26
N GLY A 190 -6.12 -12.77 5.65
CA GLY A 190 -5.35 -13.99 5.54
C GLY A 190 -6.05 -15.17 6.20
N SER A 191 -6.80 -14.95 7.28
CA SER A 191 -7.57 -16.00 7.95
C SER A 191 -8.62 -16.63 7.02
N LYS A 192 -9.36 -15.81 6.27
CA LYS A 192 -10.40 -16.24 5.31
C LYS A 192 -9.79 -16.81 4.05
N ILE A 193 -8.70 -16.23 3.55
CA ILE A 193 -8.00 -16.72 2.35
C ILE A 193 -7.36 -18.08 2.64
N PHE A 194 -6.72 -18.25 3.78
CA PHE A 194 -6.14 -19.52 4.21
C PHE A 194 -7.21 -20.60 4.36
N GLY A 195 -8.37 -20.24 4.93
CA GLY A 195 -9.54 -21.13 5.03
C GLY A 195 -10.13 -21.52 3.68
N TRP A 196 -10.03 -20.67 2.66
CA TRP A 196 -10.47 -20.98 1.30
C TRP A 196 -9.44 -21.81 0.52
N SER A 197 -8.19 -21.34 0.42
CA SER A 197 -7.12 -21.98 -0.34
C SER A 197 -5.75 -21.60 0.19
N ARG A 198 -5.06 -22.58 0.78
CA ARG A 198 -3.68 -22.43 1.29
C ARG A 198 -2.67 -22.12 0.19
N ILE A 199 -2.93 -22.60 -1.03
CA ILE A 199 -2.06 -22.34 -2.19
C ILE A 199 -2.17 -20.87 -2.61
N VAL A 200 -3.39 -20.34 -2.70
CA VAL A 200 -3.61 -18.92 -3.02
C VAL A 200 -3.02 -18.04 -1.93
N TRP A 201 -3.27 -18.38 -0.66
CA TRP A 201 -2.69 -17.68 0.48
C TRP A 201 -1.16 -17.64 0.42
N LEU A 202 -0.52 -18.79 0.20
CA LEU A 202 0.94 -18.89 0.12
C LEU A 202 1.48 -18.09 -1.08
N GLY A 203 0.82 -18.16 -2.24
CA GLY A 203 1.20 -17.38 -3.42
C GLY A 203 1.18 -15.86 -3.17
N LEU A 204 0.12 -15.36 -2.52
CA LEU A 204 0.00 -13.94 -2.17
C LEU A 204 1.04 -13.53 -1.11
N LEU A 205 1.24 -14.35 -0.08
CA LEU A 205 2.23 -14.13 0.97
C LEU A 205 3.65 -14.10 0.39
N SER A 206 4.02 -15.09 -0.43
CA SER A 206 5.32 -15.17 -1.09
C SER A 206 5.54 -13.98 -2.02
N THR A 207 4.51 -13.56 -2.76
CA THR A 207 4.61 -12.37 -3.62
C THR A 207 4.87 -11.11 -2.80
N ALA A 208 4.13 -10.90 -1.71
CA ALA A 208 4.38 -9.78 -0.79
C ALA A 208 5.80 -9.82 -0.22
N GLY A 209 6.26 -11.00 0.20
CA GLY A 209 7.63 -11.21 0.69
C GLY A 209 8.68 -10.84 -0.35
N VAL A 210 8.57 -11.35 -1.58
CA VAL A 210 9.50 -11.03 -2.67
C VAL A 210 9.52 -9.52 -2.95
N LEU A 211 8.35 -8.89 -3.03
CA LEU A 211 8.24 -7.44 -3.22
C LEU A 211 8.91 -6.65 -2.09
N LEU A 212 8.95 -7.13 -0.85
CA LEU A 212 9.66 -6.46 0.25
C LEU A 212 11.18 -6.65 0.20
N TRP A 213 11.64 -7.77 -0.35
CA TRP A 213 13.07 -8.04 -0.50
C TRP A 213 13.69 -7.32 -1.72
N LEU A 214 12.87 -6.94 -2.70
CA LEU A 214 13.33 -6.32 -3.95
C LEU A 214 14.11 -5.00 -3.80
N PRO A 215 13.76 -4.02 -2.93
CA PRO A 215 14.50 -2.77 -2.80
C PRO A 215 15.97 -2.96 -2.44
N GLY A 216 16.28 -3.97 -1.61
CA GLY A 216 17.67 -4.31 -1.26
C GLY A 216 18.47 -4.78 -2.47
N ILE A 217 17.85 -5.61 -3.33
CA ILE A 217 18.47 -6.10 -4.56
C ILE A 217 18.59 -4.98 -5.60
N VAL A 218 17.51 -4.21 -5.79
CA VAL A 218 17.44 -3.12 -6.76
C VAL A 218 18.41 -1.99 -6.40
N GLY A 219 18.58 -1.67 -5.11
CA GLY A 219 19.59 -0.72 -4.65
C GLY A 219 21.02 -1.13 -5.00
N ILE A 220 21.34 -2.42 -4.86
CA ILE A 220 22.64 -2.98 -5.27
C ILE A 220 22.80 -2.92 -6.80
N LEU A 221 21.77 -3.26 -7.57
CA LEU A 221 21.84 -3.18 -9.02
C LEU A 221 22.02 -1.74 -9.51
N TRP A 222 21.33 -0.76 -8.92
CA TRP A 222 21.51 0.66 -9.26
C TRP A 222 22.89 1.18 -8.87
N SER A 223 23.45 0.78 -7.72
CA SER A 223 24.81 1.19 -7.35
C SER A 223 25.85 0.63 -8.31
N LEU A 224 25.67 -0.60 -8.80
CA LEU A 224 26.51 -1.18 -9.85
C LEU A 224 26.38 -0.44 -11.19
N VAL A 225 25.16 -0.10 -11.61
CA VAL A 225 24.93 0.68 -12.84
C VAL A 225 25.59 2.06 -12.75
N ILE A 226 25.41 2.77 -11.62
CA ILE A 226 26.04 4.08 -11.39
C ILE A 226 27.58 3.95 -11.39
N ALA A 227 28.13 2.92 -10.75
CA ALA A 227 29.57 2.67 -10.75
C ALA A 227 30.11 2.47 -12.18
N VAL A 228 29.40 1.70 -13.02
CA VAL A 228 29.78 1.50 -14.44
C VAL A 228 29.74 2.82 -15.20
N VAL A 229 28.70 3.63 -15.02
CA VAL A 229 28.58 4.95 -15.68
C VAL A 229 29.74 5.87 -15.27
N ILE A 230 30.10 5.90 -13.98
CA ILE A 230 31.23 6.69 -13.47
C ILE A 230 32.55 6.19 -14.07
N ILE A 231 32.79 4.87 -14.10
CA ILE A 231 34.01 4.29 -14.69
C ILE A 231 34.13 4.67 -16.17
N VAL A 232 33.04 4.57 -16.94
CA VAL A 232 33.02 4.96 -18.35
C VAL A 232 33.29 6.46 -18.50
N ALA A 233 32.66 7.31 -17.68
CA ALA A 233 32.89 8.75 -17.70
C ALA A 233 34.36 9.10 -17.40
N ILE A 234 34.97 8.46 -16.39
CA ILE A 234 36.39 8.65 -16.05
C ILE A 234 37.29 8.17 -17.20
N PHE A 235 37.02 7.01 -17.78
CA PHE A 235 37.80 6.48 -18.91
C PHE A 235 37.76 7.42 -20.11
N LEU A 236 36.58 7.95 -20.45
CA LEU A 236 36.42 8.93 -21.52
C LEU A 236 37.17 10.23 -21.20
N LEU A 237 37.10 10.70 -19.96
CA LEU A 237 37.80 11.90 -19.51
C LEU A 237 39.32 11.76 -19.58
N ILE A 238 39.86 10.61 -19.14
CA ILE A 238 41.30 10.31 -19.23
C ILE A 238 41.73 10.28 -20.69
N ASN A 239 40.98 9.63 -21.57
CA ASN A 239 41.32 9.60 -23.00
C ASN A 239 41.21 10.98 -23.67
N TYR A 240 40.33 11.85 -23.18
CA TYR A 240 40.21 13.23 -23.66
C TYR A 240 41.42 14.10 -23.27
N PHE A 241 41.87 14.03 -22.01
CA PHE A 241 42.97 14.87 -21.52
C PHE A 241 44.37 14.25 -21.67
N ALA A 242 44.47 12.93 -21.66
CA ALA A 242 45.71 12.17 -21.77
C ALA A 242 45.52 11.00 -22.76
N PRO A 243 45.35 11.31 -24.07
CA PRO A 243 45.13 10.29 -25.08
C PRO A 243 46.31 9.31 -25.10
N TYR A 244 45.99 8.01 -25.01
CA TYR A 244 46.98 6.96 -25.07
C TYR A 244 47.75 7.03 -26.40
N LYS A 245 49.05 7.30 -26.32
CA LYS A 245 49.95 7.18 -27.47
C LYS A 245 50.55 5.78 -27.46
N PRO A 246 50.25 4.92 -28.44
CA PRO A 246 50.87 3.60 -28.50
C PRO A 246 52.39 3.74 -28.58
N PRO A 247 53.15 2.83 -27.93
CA PRO A 247 54.60 2.82 -28.05
C PRO A 247 54.98 2.70 -29.53
N LYS A 248 55.94 3.50 -29.98
CA LYS A 248 56.47 3.42 -31.35
C LYS A 248 56.94 1.98 -31.58
N ALA A 249 56.46 1.36 -32.66
CA ALA A 249 56.93 0.05 -33.07
C ALA A 249 58.46 0.09 -33.19
N ILE A 250 59.14 -0.74 -32.40
CA ILE A 250 60.57 -0.98 -32.56
C ILE A 250 60.66 -1.87 -33.80
N ASN A 251 61.05 -1.28 -34.92
CA ASN A 251 61.40 -2.04 -36.11
C ASN A 251 62.66 -2.86 -35.75
N LEU A 252 62.49 -4.17 -35.57
CA LEU A 252 63.57 -5.16 -35.49
C LEU A 252 64.09 -5.47 -36.90
#